data_AF-A0A840P364-F1
#
_entry.id   AF-A0A840P364-F1
#
_cell.length_a   1.000
_cell.length_b   1.000
_cell.length_c   1.000
_cell.angle_alpha   90.00
_cell.angle_beta   90.00
_cell.angle_gamma   90.00
#
_symmetry.space_group_name_H-M   'P 1'
#
loop_
_entity.id
_entity.type
_entity.pdbx_description
1 polymer ?
#
loop_
_entity_poly.entity_id
_entity_poly.type
_entity_poly.pdbx_seq_one_letter_code
_entity_poly.pdbx_strand_id
1 'polypeptide(L)'
;MTRHNRPERERMSAPSTPRDVVHIRLGSFVLVFAVALGTLGLVAGLPLLTAVTAVVAVGAIVDIVFAVRRQAAREREGDGSAGFE
;
A
#
# COMPACT_ATOMS: atom_id res chain seq x y z
N MET A 1 16.24 -28.78 -40.83
CA MET A 1 15.63 -27.45 -40.56
C MET A 1 15.43 -27.32 -39.06
N THR A 2 16.39 -26.71 -38.38
CA THR A 2 16.48 -26.64 -36.91
C THR A 2 15.71 -25.40 -36.44
N ARG A 3 14.61 -25.57 -35.69
CA ARG A 3 13.88 -24.45 -35.08
C ARG A 3 14.81 -23.76 -34.08
N HIS A 4 15.14 -22.51 -34.36
CA HIS A 4 15.88 -21.65 -33.46
C HIS A 4 14.92 -21.21 -32.34
N ASN A 5 14.98 -21.91 -31.20
CA ASN A 5 14.27 -21.53 -29.99
C ASN A 5 14.97 -20.31 -29.40
N ARG A 6 14.41 -19.11 -29.61
CA ARG A 6 14.90 -17.91 -28.93
C ARG A 6 14.40 -17.97 -27.49
N PRO A 7 15.28 -17.88 -26.47
CA PRO A 7 14.83 -17.77 -25.10
C PRO A 7 13.95 -16.54 -25.00
N GLU A 8 12.76 -16.75 -24.43
CA GLU A 8 11.83 -15.70 -24.08
C GLU A 8 12.60 -14.57 -23.41
N ARG A 9 12.42 -13.35 -23.91
CA ARG A 9 12.85 -12.17 -23.19
C ARG A 9 12.12 -12.21 -21.86
N GLU A 10 12.82 -12.68 -20.84
CA GLU A 10 12.60 -12.42 -19.43
C GLU A 10 12.10 -10.99 -19.35
N ARG A 11 10.79 -10.85 -19.24
CA ARG A 11 10.15 -9.54 -19.15
C ARG A 11 10.77 -8.95 -17.93
N MET A 12 11.63 -7.96 -18.15
CA MET A 12 12.26 -7.18 -17.12
C MET A 12 11.09 -6.60 -16.33
N SER A 13 10.70 -7.31 -15.25
CA SER A 13 9.81 -6.85 -14.23
C SER A 13 10.52 -5.63 -13.69
N ALA A 14 10.23 -4.47 -14.29
CA ALA A 14 10.75 -3.22 -13.79
C ALA A 14 10.36 -3.20 -12.31
N PRO A 15 11.35 -3.13 -11.40
CA PRO A 15 11.11 -3.30 -9.99
C PRO A 15 9.99 -2.36 -9.60
N SER A 16 8.92 -2.92 -9.03
CA SER A 16 7.78 -2.21 -8.44
C SER A 16 8.25 -0.83 -8.00
N THR A 17 7.83 0.21 -8.72
CA THR A 17 8.39 1.57 -8.63
C THR A 17 8.72 1.89 -7.17
N PRO A 18 9.95 2.30 -6.80
CA PRO A 18 10.35 2.53 -5.40
C PRO A 18 9.36 3.42 -4.61
N ARG A 19 8.61 4.25 -5.33
CA ARG A 19 7.52 5.07 -4.82
C ARG A 19 6.34 4.30 -4.20
N ASP A 20 5.97 3.13 -4.74
CA ASP A 20 4.80 2.37 -4.28
C ASP A 20 5.06 1.73 -2.90
N VAL A 21 6.27 1.21 -2.66
CA VAL A 21 6.66 0.68 -1.34
C VAL A 21 6.80 1.77 -0.27
N VAL A 22 7.29 2.95 -0.66
CA VAL A 22 7.37 4.12 0.25
C VAL A 22 5.97 4.59 0.64
N HIS A 23 5.02 4.62 -0.29
CA HIS A 23 3.67 5.10 0.00
C HIS A 23 2.92 4.20 0.98
N ILE A 24 3.07 2.87 0.86
CA ILE A 24 2.49 1.90 1.79
C ILE A 24 3.15 2.02 3.18
N ARG A 25 4.49 2.12 3.23
CA ARG A 25 5.22 2.26 4.50
C ARG A 25 4.90 3.57 5.20
N LEU A 26 4.76 4.66 4.47
CA LEU A 26 4.45 5.97 5.02
C LEU A 26 3.06 5.97 5.67
N GLY A 27 2.06 5.36 5.04
CA GLY A 27 0.72 5.22 5.63
C GLY A 27 0.72 4.43 6.94
N SER A 28 1.46 3.31 6.98
CA SER A 28 1.60 2.52 8.21
C SER A 28 2.30 3.28 9.34
N PHE A 29 3.35 4.06 9.03
CA PHE A 29 4.05 4.88 10.02
C PHE A 29 3.15 5.96 10.61
N VAL A 30 2.41 6.66 9.75
CA VAL A 30 1.48 7.71 10.17
C VAL A 30 0.37 7.13 11.05
N LEU A 31 -0.18 5.96 10.71
CA LEU A 31 -1.23 5.32 11.50
C LEU A 31 -0.77 4.98 12.94
N VAL A 32 0.43 4.42 13.10
CA VAL A 32 0.97 4.08 14.42
C VAL A 32 1.13 5.33 15.29
N PHE A 33 1.68 6.41 14.73
CA PHE A 33 1.79 7.69 15.43
C PHE A 33 0.41 8.28 15.78
N ALA A 34 -0.56 8.21 14.86
CA ALA A 34 -1.91 8.69 15.10
C ALA A 34 -2.59 7.94 16.26
N VAL A 35 -2.43 6.62 16.34
CA VAL A 35 -2.95 5.80 17.44
C VAL A 35 -2.25 6.17 18.76
N ALA A 36 -0.92 6.26 18.76
CA ALA A 36 -0.17 6.61 19.97
C ALA A 36 -0.57 8.00 20.51
N LEU A 37 -0.61 9.02 19.65
CA LEU A 37 -1.01 10.37 20.05
C LEU A 37 -2.51 10.45 20.42
N GLY A 38 -3.37 9.69 19.75
CA GLY A 38 -4.80 9.63 20.06
C GLY A 38 -5.07 9.01 21.42
N THR A 39 -4.41 7.89 21.74
CA THR A 39 -4.49 7.28 23.07
C THR A 39 -3.95 8.22 24.16
N LEU A 40 -2.85 8.94 23.89
CA LEU A 40 -2.30 9.93 24.81
C LEU A 40 -3.27 11.10 25.04
N GLY A 41 -3.90 11.61 23.99
CA GLY A 41 -4.91 12.68 24.09
C GLY A 41 -6.13 12.28 24.91
N LEU A 42 -6.58 11.04 24.73
CA LEU A 42 -7.70 10.48 25.47
C LEU A 42 -7.38 10.36 26.97
N VAL A 43 -6.19 9.82 27.30
CA VAL A 43 -5.74 9.66 28.69
C VAL A 43 -5.49 11.03 29.35
N ALA A 44 -4.96 11.99 28.62
CA ALA A 44 -4.72 13.34 29.12
C ALA A 44 -6.00 14.20 29.27
N GLY A 45 -7.16 13.68 28.85
CA GLY A 45 -8.42 14.44 28.88
C GLY A 45 -8.41 15.66 27.96
N LEU A 46 -7.66 15.61 26.85
CA LEU A 46 -7.53 16.70 25.88
C LEU A 46 -8.48 16.43 24.70
N PRO A 47 -9.74 16.92 24.73
CA PRO A 47 -10.73 16.60 23.70
C PRO A 47 -10.33 17.11 22.33
N LEU A 48 -9.66 18.28 22.26
CA LEU A 48 -9.17 18.84 21.00
C LEU A 48 -8.06 17.97 20.39
N LEU A 49 -7.09 17.53 21.20
CA LEU A 49 -6.03 16.64 20.72
C LEU A 49 -6.61 15.33 20.20
N THR A 50 -7.54 14.75 20.97
CA THR A 50 -8.24 13.50 20.63
C THR A 50 -9.02 13.62 19.33
N ALA A 51 -9.76 14.73 19.13
CA ALA A 51 -10.50 14.96 17.91
C ALA A 51 -9.58 15.08 16.68
N VAL A 52 -8.49 15.83 16.80
CA VAL A 52 -7.50 16.00 15.71
C VAL A 52 -6.85 14.66 15.36
N THR A 53 -6.40 13.90 16.36
CA THR A 53 -5.79 12.59 16.13
C THR A 53 -6.78 11.56 15.58
N ALA A 54 -8.05 11.61 15.99
CA ALA A 54 -9.09 10.77 15.41
C ALA A 54 -9.28 11.05 13.91
N VAL A 55 -9.31 12.32 13.49
CA VAL A 55 -9.39 12.69 12.07
C VAL A 55 -8.19 12.18 11.29
N VAL A 56 -6.97 12.33 11.84
CA VAL A 56 -5.75 11.82 11.21
C VAL A 56 -5.78 10.29 11.10
N ALA A 57 -6.24 9.59 12.13
CA ALA A 57 -6.36 8.13 12.12
C ALA A 57 -7.34 7.66 11.04
N VAL A 58 -8.49 8.32 10.89
CA VAL A 58 -9.45 8.03 9.81
C VAL A 58 -8.82 8.25 8.43
N GLY A 59 -8.11 9.36 8.23
CA GLY A 59 -7.39 9.62 6.97
C GLY A 59 -6.37 8.53 6.64
N ALA A 60 -5.57 8.11 7.62
CA ALA A 60 -4.60 7.04 7.44
C ALA A 60 -5.25 5.69 7.10
N ILE A 61 -6.40 5.36 7.72
CA ILE A 61 -7.17 4.15 7.37
C ILE A 61 -7.64 4.23 5.91
N VAL A 62 -8.17 5.37 5.48
CA VAL A 62 -8.63 5.57 4.09
C VAL A 62 -7.47 5.37 3.12
N ASP A 63 -6.31 5.98 3.37
CA ASP A 63 -5.12 5.82 2.52
C ASP A 63 -4.67 4.36 2.41
N ILE A 64 -4.68 3.62 3.53
CA ILE A 64 -4.35 2.18 3.53
C ILE A 64 -5.37 1.39 2.71
N VAL A 65 -6.67 1.63 2.90
CA VAL A 65 -7.72 0.93 2.15
C VAL A 65 -7.59 1.20 0.65
N PHE A 66 -7.32 2.44 0.24
CA PHE A 66 -7.07 2.78 -1.16
C PHE A 66 -5.80 2.10 -1.69
N ALA A 67 -4.72 2.05 -0.90
CA ALA A 67 -3.49 1.37 -1.28
C ALA A 67 -3.71 -0.14 -1.50
N VAL A 68 -4.40 -0.81 -0.56
CA VAL A 68 -4.74 -2.25 -0.66
C VAL A 68 -5.64 -2.52 -1.87
N ARG A 69 -6.66 -1.68 -2.10
CA ARG A 69 -7.53 -1.80 -3.27
C ARG A 69 -6.76 -1.62 -4.58
N ARG A 70 -5.81 -0.70 -4.63
CA ARG A 70 -4.96 -0.47 -5.81
C ARG A 70 -4.01 -1.65 -6.06
N GLN A 71 -3.50 -2.29 -5.01
CA GLN A 71 -2.69 -3.51 -5.14
C GLN A 71 -3.53 -4.68 -5.68
N ALA A 72 -4.71 -4.92 -5.09
CA ALA A 72 -5.61 -5.99 -5.55
C ALA A 72 -6.07 -5.81 -7.01
N ALA A 73 -6.23 -4.56 -7.47
CA ALA A 73 -6.53 -4.28 -8.88
C ALA A 73 -5.36 -4.66 -9.81
N ARG A 74 -4.11 -4.38 -9.40
CA ARG A 74 -2.90 -4.70 -10.18
C ARG A 74 -2.56 -6.18 -10.19
N GLU A 75 -2.81 -6.91 -9.10
CA GLU A 75 -2.60 -8.35 -9.02
C GLU A 75 -3.49 -9.11 -10.03
N ARG A 76 -4.74 -8.68 -10.20
CA ARG A 76 -5.68 -9.27 -11.18
C ARG A 76 -5.24 -9.08 -12.64
N GLU A 77 -4.53 -8.00 -12.93
CA GLU A 77 -3.95 -7.74 -14.26
C GLU A 77 -2.67 -8.56 -14.53
N GLY A 78 -1.92 -8.93 -13.49
CA GLY A 78 -0.75 -9.81 -13.62
C GLY A 78 -1.12 -11.28 -13.82
N ASP A 79 -2.15 -11.75 -13.11
CA ASP A 79 -2.56 -13.16 -13.12
C ASP A 79 -3.29 -13.58 -14.42
N GLY A 80 -3.94 -12.64 -15.12
CA GLY A 80 -4.63 -12.88 -16.39
C GLY A 80 -3.72 -13.27 -17.58
N SER A 81 -2.39 -13.18 -17.41
CA SER A 81 -1.42 -13.56 -18.43
C SER A 81 -0.70 -14.89 -18.18
N ALA A 82 -1.02 -15.59 -17.08
CA ALA A 82 -0.43 -16.88 -16.71
C ALA A 82 -1.36 -18.09 -16.93
N GLY A 83 -2.59 -17.88 -17.41
CA GLY A 83 -3.64 -18.90 -17.47
C GLY A 83 -4.07 -19.40 -18.86
N PHE A 84 -3.37 -19.02 -19.94
CA PHE A 84 -3.69 -19.47 -21.30
C PHE A 84 -2.41 -19.79 -22.10
N GLU A 85 -1.69 -20.84 -21.73
CA GLU A 85 -0.86 -21.63 -22.66
C GLU A 85 -0.90 -23.12 -22.31
#